data_AF-A0A7C4CF32-F1
#
_entry.id   AF-A0A7C4CF32-F1
#
_cell.length_a   1.000
_cell.length_b   1.000
_cell.length_c   1.000
_cell.angle_alpha   90.00
_cell.angle_beta   90.00
_cell.angle_gamma   90.00
#
_symmetry.space_group_name_H-M   'P 1'
#
loop_
_entity.id
_entity.type
_entity.pdbx_description
1 polymer ?
#
loop_
_entity_poly.entity_id
_entity_poly.type
_entity_poly.pdbx_seq_one_letter_code
_entity_poly.pdbx_strand_id
1 'polypeptide(L)'
;MKPVAKAAVRARPGLVAVAVGVGLIAAAAHLPALRNGLVWDDVALVQRSRVGPIAAFGRSFWQDSAESLDSDPYYRPLVNSSLALQRVLAGRQAWHFHFVNVLLHGAVVGLFAWLVGTLAGSVAAAGIAGLLFGLHPLLADSVAYVSGRTDLLAGLGVVVAAVGLWRQLRRPGWPGVAVVLVGFAVATFSKESGLLLLLPVGAGLLLRPGRTRGQRSDWIAAAGLVVVAAGYLAARWSVLGGLTGMRLAGTPGEVVGLTLNEFGRGLVRFMFPFGQRLFEWRGAVSSRLDAYSVAAFVFMLLPAVLVRFRPRVTLLTAWAWALLFLLPF
;
A
#
# COMPACT_ATOMS: atom_id res chain seq x y z
N MET A 1 -33.75 12.52 12.04
CA MET A 1 -32.56 12.85 11.19
C MET A 1 -33.04 12.95 9.74
N LYS A 2 -32.92 14.13 9.10
CA LYS A 2 -33.27 14.30 7.68
C LYS A 2 -32.29 13.50 6.82
N PRO A 3 -32.74 12.79 5.76
CA PRO A 3 -31.85 12.05 4.89
C PRO A 3 -30.90 13.03 4.21
N VAL A 4 -29.60 12.87 4.44
CA VAL A 4 -28.57 13.58 3.67
C VAL A 4 -28.82 13.22 2.21
N ALA A 5 -29.21 14.22 1.41
CA ALA A 5 -29.52 14.06 0.00
C ALA A 5 -28.37 13.29 -0.67
N LYS A 6 -28.71 12.16 -1.31
CA LYS A 6 -27.82 11.42 -2.21
C LYS A 6 -27.57 12.29 -3.43
N ALA A 7 -26.70 13.30 -3.31
CA ALA A 7 -26.09 13.92 -4.48
C ALA A 7 -25.30 12.81 -5.17
N ALA A 8 -25.87 12.25 -6.24
CA ALA A 8 -25.15 11.34 -7.09
C ALA A 8 -23.96 12.14 -7.64
N VAL A 9 -22.76 11.91 -7.09
CA VAL A 9 -21.53 12.42 -7.68
C VAL A 9 -21.45 11.78 -9.07
N ARG A 10 -21.96 12.49 -10.08
CA ARG A 10 -21.66 12.27 -11.49
C ARG A 10 -20.20 12.67 -11.65
N ALA A 11 -19.42 11.86 -12.36
CA ALA A 11 -18.05 12.23 -12.68
C ALA A 11 -18.09 13.59 -13.36
N ARG A 12 -17.45 14.59 -12.73
CA ARG A 12 -17.41 15.94 -13.30
C ARG A 12 -16.64 15.87 -14.63
N PRO A 13 -17.08 16.60 -15.66
CA PRO A 13 -16.31 16.70 -16.90
C PRO A 13 -14.88 17.13 -16.55
N GLY A 14 -13.89 16.45 -17.15
CA GLY A 14 -12.47 16.71 -16.92
C GLY A 14 -11.82 15.97 -15.75
N LEU A 15 -12.57 15.26 -14.88
CA LEU A 15 -11.96 14.53 -13.75
C LEU A 15 -10.95 13.46 -14.22
N VAL A 16 -11.31 12.69 -15.25
CA VAL A 16 -10.41 11.67 -15.83
C VAL A 16 -9.19 12.32 -16.45
N ALA A 17 -9.36 13.43 -17.19
CA ALA A 17 -8.26 14.16 -17.79
C ALA A 17 -7.27 14.69 -16.75
N VAL A 18 -7.76 15.26 -15.64
CA VAL A 18 -6.91 15.71 -14.54
C VAL A 18 -6.21 14.54 -13.86
N ALA A 19 -6.92 13.45 -13.58
CA ALA A 19 -6.33 12.25 -12.99
C ALA A 19 -5.20 11.67 -13.86
N VAL A 20 -5.41 11.57 -15.17
CA VAL A 20 -4.38 11.14 -16.12
C VAL A 20 -3.23 12.15 -16.15
N GLY A 21 -3.53 13.45 -16.24
CA GLY A 21 -2.53 14.51 -16.25
C GLY A 21 -1.60 14.48 -15.04
N VAL A 22 -2.15 14.38 -13.82
CA VAL A 22 -1.31 14.31 -12.61
C VAL A 22 -0.52 13.01 -12.51
N GLY A 23 -1.08 11.88 -12.98
CA GLY A 23 -0.34 10.62 -13.07
C GLY A 23 0.86 10.72 -14.01
N LEU A 24 0.69 11.37 -15.17
CA LEU A 24 1.77 11.64 -16.12
C LEU A 24 2.81 12.59 -15.55
N ILE A 25 2.40 13.66 -14.85
CA ILE A 25 3.33 14.59 -14.19
C ILE A 25 4.16 13.85 -13.13
N ALA A 26 3.53 13.01 -12.30
CA ALA A 26 4.24 12.23 -11.30
C ALA A 26 5.22 11.24 -11.95
N ALA A 27 4.82 10.54 -13.01
CA ALA A 27 5.72 9.67 -13.76
C ALA A 27 6.90 10.46 -14.36
N ALA A 28 6.63 11.62 -14.96
CA ALA A 28 7.65 12.48 -15.56
C ALA A 28 8.70 12.94 -14.55
N ALA A 29 8.28 13.28 -13.32
CA ALA A 29 9.18 13.68 -12.24
C ALA A 29 10.20 12.60 -11.85
N HIS A 30 9.89 11.32 -12.08
CA HIS A 30 10.77 10.19 -11.78
C HIS A 30 11.51 9.62 -13.01
N LEU A 31 11.40 10.22 -14.20
CA LEU A 31 12.16 9.81 -15.38
C LEU A 31 13.69 9.80 -15.19
N PRO A 32 14.32 10.64 -14.36
CA PRO A 32 15.75 10.52 -14.08
C PRO A 32 16.17 9.13 -13.56
N ALA A 33 15.27 8.40 -12.89
CA ALA A 33 15.53 7.04 -12.39
C ALA A 33 15.87 6.04 -13.51
N LEU A 34 15.49 6.31 -14.77
CA LEU A 34 15.85 5.47 -15.92
C LEU A 34 17.36 5.42 -16.18
N ARG A 35 18.10 6.42 -15.71
CA ARG A 35 19.56 6.51 -15.84
C ARG A 35 20.30 5.79 -14.71
N ASN A 36 19.57 5.32 -13.69
CA ASN A 36 20.17 4.64 -12.54
C ASN A 36 20.59 3.21 -12.90
N GLY A 37 21.61 2.73 -12.20
CA GLY A 37 21.98 1.33 -12.18
C GLY A 37 21.20 0.55 -11.12
N LEU A 38 21.39 -0.78 -11.12
CA LEU A 38 20.87 -1.64 -10.05
C LEU A 38 21.71 -1.45 -8.80
N VAL A 39 21.07 -1.30 -7.64
CA VAL A 39 21.74 -1.12 -6.35
C VAL A 39 21.19 -2.10 -5.30
N TRP A 40 22.06 -2.59 -4.41
CA TRP A 40 21.73 -3.54 -3.33
C TRP A 40 20.88 -4.74 -3.81
N ASP A 41 19.72 -4.90 -3.20
CA ASP A 41 18.68 -5.88 -3.46
C ASP A 41 18.30 -6.03 -4.93
N ASP A 42 18.37 -4.94 -5.70
CA ASP A 42 18.05 -4.96 -7.13
C ASP A 42 18.98 -5.92 -7.88
N VAL A 43 20.24 -6.02 -7.47
CA VAL A 43 21.22 -6.92 -8.08
C VAL A 43 20.83 -8.37 -7.85
N ALA A 44 20.34 -8.71 -6.66
CA ALA A 44 19.87 -10.06 -6.34
C ALA A 44 18.62 -10.42 -7.17
N LEU A 45 17.61 -9.54 -7.16
CA LEU A 45 16.34 -9.78 -7.84
C LEU A 45 16.45 -9.78 -9.37
N VAL A 46 17.30 -8.92 -9.92
CA VAL A 46 17.44 -8.75 -11.37
C VAL A 46 18.58 -9.56 -11.95
N GLN A 47 19.81 -9.45 -11.42
CA GLN A 47 20.97 -10.09 -12.05
C GLN A 47 21.12 -11.56 -11.62
N ARG A 48 21.02 -11.82 -10.32
CA ARG A 48 21.33 -13.16 -9.78
C ARG A 48 20.18 -14.14 -9.92
N SER A 49 18.94 -13.67 -9.72
CA SER A 49 17.82 -14.58 -9.66
C SER A 49 17.64 -15.40 -10.93
N ARG A 50 17.31 -16.69 -10.81
CA ARG A 50 17.01 -17.56 -11.97
C ARG A 50 15.56 -18.02 -12.01
N VAL A 51 14.77 -17.65 -11.02
CA VAL A 51 13.37 -18.06 -10.87
C VAL A 51 12.50 -17.47 -11.97
N GLY A 52 11.74 -18.34 -12.66
CA GLY A 52 10.76 -17.95 -13.68
C GLY A 52 9.45 -17.40 -13.08
N PRO A 53 8.58 -16.78 -13.91
CA PRO A 53 7.41 -16.04 -13.42
C PRO A 53 6.43 -16.86 -12.58
N ILE A 54 6.17 -18.11 -12.99
CA ILE A 54 5.24 -19.01 -12.27
C ILE A 54 5.95 -19.61 -11.05
N ALA A 55 7.21 -20.01 -11.20
CA ALA A 55 8.01 -20.60 -10.13
C ALA A 55 8.17 -19.64 -8.94
N ALA A 56 8.08 -18.33 -9.15
CA ALA A 56 8.15 -17.31 -8.09
C ALA A 56 7.11 -17.50 -6.97
N PHE A 57 5.98 -18.15 -7.24
CA PHE A 57 4.96 -18.43 -6.22
C PHE A 57 5.37 -19.51 -5.21
N GLY A 58 6.37 -20.33 -5.53
CA GLY A 58 6.90 -21.36 -4.63
C GLY A 58 8.19 -20.97 -3.91
N ARG A 59 8.59 -19.68 -3.95
CA ARG A 59 9.90 -19.22 -3.47
C ARG A 59 9.76 -18.03 -2.51
N SER A 60 10.73 -17.87 -1.61
CA SER A 60 10.86 -16.68 -0.77
C SER A 60 11.30 -15.47 -1.61
N PHE A 61 11.20 -14.27 -1.05
CA PHE A 61 11.46 -13.04 -1.79
C PHE A 61 12.94 -12.90 -2.19
N TRP A 62 13.86 -13.21 -1.28
CA TRP A 62 15.31 -13.02 -1.41
C TRP A 62 16.11 -14.30 -1.70
N GLN A 63 15.45 -15.37 -2.16
CA GLN A 63 16.05 -16.70 -2.29
C GLN A 63 17.41 -16.76 -3.03
N ASP A 64 17.64 -15.87 -4.00
CA ASP A 64 18.87 -15.84 -4.82
C ASP A 64 19.84 -14.69 -4.42
N SER A 65 19.62 -14.06 -3.25
CA SER A 65 20.53 -13.06 -2.69
C SER A 65 21.71 -13.75 -2.00
N ALA A 66 22.92 -13.22 -2.17
CA ALA A 66 24.12 -13.76 -1.49
C ALA A 66 24.09 -13.51 0.03
N GLU A 67 23.17 -12.65 0.46
CA GLU A 67 22.81 -12.35 1.84
C GLU A 67 21.47 -13.00 2.17
N SER A 68 21.17 -14.20 1.66
CA SER A 68 20.07 -14.99 2.18
C SER A 68 20.38 -15.26 3.65
N LEU A 69 19.93 -14.35 4.52
CA LEU A 69 19.93 -14.53 5.96
C LEU A 69 19.32 -15.91 6.21
N ASP A 70 19.83 -16.64 7.19
CA ASP A 70 19.33 -17.97 7.59
C ASP A 70 17.80 -17.99 7.84
N SER A 71 17.15 -16.82 7.89
CA SER A 71 15.71 -16.61 7.75
C SER A 71 15.40 -15.44 6.81
N ASP A 72 15.06 -15.68 5.53
CA ASP A 72 14.34 -14.70 4.70
C ASP A 72 12.86 -14.68 5.13
N PRO A 73 12.38 -13.59 5.78
CA PRO A 73 11.05 -13.56 6.35
C PRO A 73 9.94 -13.25 5.32
N TYR A 74 10.30 -12.96 4.06
CA TYR A 74 9.40 -12.32 3.11
C TYR A 74 8.87 -13.28 2.03
N TYR A 75 7.55 -13.26 1.83
CA TYR A 75 6.87 -13.96 0.75
C TYR A 75 6.08 -12.95 -0.10
N ARG A 76 6.68 -12.55 -1.23
CA ARG A 76 6.17 -11.49 -2.13
C ARG A 76 6.19 -11.97 -3.60
N PRO A 77 5.44 -13.03 -3.91
CA PRO A 77 5.55 -13.74 -5.19
C PRO A 77 5.12 -12.89 -6.39
N LEU A 78 4.20 -11.94 -6.23
CA LEU A 78 3.75 -11.10 -7.36
C LEU A 78 4.85 -10.16 -7.84
N VAL A 79 5.68 -9.66 -6.92
CA VAL A 79 6.84 -8.82 -7.22
C VAL A 79 7.88 -9.66 -7.97
N ASN A 80 8.26 -10.81 -7.42
CA ASN A 80 9.23 -11.70 -8.05
C ASN A 80 8.76 -12.21 -9.42
N SER A 81 7.47 -12.51 -9.55
CA SER A 81 6.84 -12.91 -10.82
C SER A 81 6.89 -11.78 -11.85
N SER A 82 6.58 -10.54 -11.45
CA SER A 82 6.66 -9.36 -12.31
C SER A 82 8.08 -9.09 -12.80
N LEU A 83 9.07 -9.15 -11.90
CA LEU A 83 10.48 -8.99 -12.24
C LEU A 83 10.98 -10.16 -13.12
N ALA A 84 10.55 -11.40 -12.85
CA ALA A 84 10.86 -12.56 -13.67
C ALA A 84 10.30 -12.44 -15.08
N LEU A 85 9.05 -12.01 -15.22
CA LEU A 85 8.41 -11.82 -16.52
C LEU A 85 9.17 -10.78 -17.33
N GLN A 86 9.52 -9.67 -16.68
CA GLN A 86 10.30 -8.62 -17.32
C GLN A 86 11.70 -9.09 -17.72
N ARG A 87 12.35 -9.93 -16.91
CA ARG A 87 13.64 -10.56 -17.26
C ARG A 87 13.54 -11.41 -18.53
N VAL A 88 12.46 -12.17 -18.67
CA VAL A 88 12.22 -13.03 -19.84
C VAL A 88 11.92 -12.21 -21.09
N LEU A 89 11.16 -11.13 -20.97
CA LEU A 89 10.71 -10.34 -22.12
C LEU A 89 11.73 -9.31 -22.62
N ALA A 90 12.48 -8.66 -21.71
CA ALA A 90 13.31 -7.50 -22.04
C ALA A 90 14.79 -7.66 -21.62
N GLY A 91 15.16 -8.79 -21.04
CA GLY A 91 16.50 -9.03 -20.53
C GLY A 91 16.73 -8.41 -19.14
N ARG A 92 17.97 -8.04 -18.82
CA ARG A 92 18.38 -7.70 -17.45
C ARG A 92 18.95 -6.28 -17.32
N GLN A 93 18.57 -5.39 -18.24
CA GLN A 93 19.06 -4.01 -18.24
C GLN A 93 18.26 -3.18 -17.23
N ALA A 94 18.93 -2.38 -16.41
CA ALA A 94 18.29 -1.66 -15.30
C ALA A 94 17.13 -0.75 -15.75
N TRP A 95 17.34 -0.02 -16.86
CA TRP A 95 16.43 1.03 -17.31
C TRP A 95 14.99 0.55 -17.50
N HIS A 96 14.76 -0.66 -18.00
CA HIS A 96 13.40 -1.14 -18.26
C HIS A 96 12.67 -1.46 -16.96
N PHE A 97 13.36 -1.93 -15.92
CA PHE A 97 12.75 -2.15 -14.61
C PHE A 97 12.34 -0.82 -13.96
N HIS A 98 13.22 0.18 -13.99
CA HIS A 98 12.90 1.53 -13.54
C HIS A 98 11.75 2.13 -14.35
N PHE A 99 11.70 1.89 -15.66
CA PHE A 99 10.61 2.35 -16.52
C PHE A 99 9.25 1.81 -16.08
N VAL A 100 9.16 0.51 -15.82
CA VAL A 100 7.91 -0.07 -15.34
C VAL A 100 7.58 0.46 -13.93
N ASN A 101 8.56 0.80 -13.07
CA ASN A 101 8.29 1.43 -11.77
C ASN A 101 7.66 2.82 -11.95
N VAL A 102 8.25 3.64 -12.82
CA VAL A 102 7.74 4.98 -13.15
C VAL A 102 6.31 4.92 -13.67
N LEU A 103 6.00 3.96 -14.55
CA LEU A 103 4.64 3.75 -15.05
C LEU A 103 3.66 3.32 -13.95
N LEU A 104 4.06 2.37 -13.09
CA LEU A 104 3.22 1.96 -11.96
C LEU A 104 2.94 3.14 -11.02
N HIS A 105 3.95 3.97 -10.71
CA HIS A 105 3.76 5.16 -9.88
C HIS A 105 2.74 6.12 -10.49
N GLY A 106 2.89 6.45 -11.78
CA GLY A 106 1.92 7.29 -12.49
C GLY A 106 0.51 6.70 -12.47
N ALA A 107 0.37 5.38 -12.61
CA ALA A 107 -0.92 4.70 -12.51
C ALA A 107 -1.51 4.82 -11.09
N VAL A 108 -0.74 4.55 -10.05
CA VAL A 108 -1.17 4.68 -8.65
C VAL A 108 -1.64 6.11 -8.36
N VAL A 109 -0.84 7.11 -8.74
CA VAL A 109 -1.15 8.53 -8.55
C VAL A 109 -2.42 8.94 -9.30
N GLY A 110 -2.55 8.53 -10.56
CA GLY A 110 -3.73 8.85 -11.36
C GLY A 110 -5.01 8.21 -10.83
N LEU A 111 -4.98 6.92 -10.46
CA LEU A 111 -6.13 6.25 -9.85
C LEU A 111 -6.47 6.86 -8.49
N PHE A 112 -5.47 7.22 -7.68
CA PHE A 112 -5.66 7.88 -6.40
C PHE A 112 -6.34 9.24 -6.57
N ALA A 113 -5.83 10.09 -7.47
CA ALA A 113 -6.41 11.39 -7.78
C ALA A 113 -7.86 11.26 -8.26
N TRP A 114 -8.13 10.30 -9.15
CA TRP A 114 -9.48 10.00 -9.62
C TRP A 114 -10.42 9.61 -8.47
N LEU A 115 -9.96 8.74 -7.57
CA LEU A 115 -10.74 8.29 -6.41
C LEU A 115 -11.05 9.46 -5.48
N VAL A 116 -10.05 10.27 -5.12
CA VAL A 116 -10.23 11.45 -4.27
C VAL A 116 -11.20 12.44 -4.91
N GLY A 117 -11.03 12.78 -6.20
CA GLY A 117 -11.94 13.67 -6.90
C GLY A 117 -13.35 13.13 -7.02
N THR A 118 -13.51 11.81 -7.11
CA THR A 118 -14.82 11.14 -7.14
C THR A 118 -15.48 11.16 -5.76
N LEU A 119 -14.73 11.00 -4.68
CA LEU A 119 -15.26 11.05 -3.31
C LEU A 119 -15.59 12.48 -2.88
N ALA A 120 -14.71 13.44 -3.20
CA ALA A 120 -14.90 14.86 -2.92
C ALA A 120 -15.87 15.54 -3.89
N GLY A 121 -16.14 14.90 -5.04
CA GLY A 121 -16.85 15.52 -6.15
C GLY A 121 -16.16 16.78 -6.66
N SER A 122 -14.82 16.83 -6.69
CA SER A 122 -14.05 18.03 -7.05
C SER A 122 -12.83 17.69 -7.90
N VAL A 123 -12.74 18.33 -9.07
CA VAL A 123 -11.58 18.20 -9.98
C VAL A 123 -10.34 18.84 -9.37
N ALA A 124 -10.49 19.98 -8.68
CA ALA A 124 -9.39 20.62 -7.97
C ALA A 124 -8.85 19.72 -6.85
N ALA A 125 -9.74 19.05 -6.10
CA ALA A 125 -9.31 18.11 -5.07
C ALA A 125 -8.54 16.92 -5.65
N ALA A 126 -8.95 16.40 -6.81
CA ALA A 126 -8.17 15.37 -7.53
C ALA A 126 -6.77 15.86 -7.88
N GLY A 127 -6.68 17.05 -8.48
CA GLY A 127 -5.41 17.64 -8.89
C GLY A 127 -4.46 17.87 -7.71
N ILE A 128 -4.94 18.56 -6.67
CA ILE A 128 -4.15 18.88 -5.48
C ILE A 128 -3.71 17.60 -4.77
N ALA A 129 -4.62 16.66 -4.50
CA ALA A 129 -4.26 15.42 -3.80
C ALA A 129 -3.31 14.56 -4.64
N GLY A 130 -3.54 14.46 -5.95
CA GLY A 130 -2.66 13.73 -6.86
C GLY A 130 -1.25 14.29 -6.92
N LEU A 131 -1.10 15.62 -7.01
CA LEU A 131 0.20 16.28 -7.02
C LEU A 131 0.90 16.17 -5.66
N LEU A 132 0.19 16.42 -4.56
CA LEU A 132 0.75 16.30 -3.21
C LEU A 132 1.24 14.89 -2.92
N PHE A 133 0.50 13.86 -3.34
CA PHE A 133 0.89 12.47 -3.18
C PHE A 133 2.02 12.11 -4.16
N GLY A 134 1.81 12.31 -5.46
CA GLY A 134 2.71 11.81 -6.51
C GLY A 134 4.07 12.50 -6.58
N LEU A 135 4.19 13.72 -6.05
CA LEU A 135 5.46 14.47 -5.97
C LEU A 135 6.05 14.47 -4.56
N HIS A 136 5.48 13.68 -3.64
CA HIS A 136 5.98 13.63 -2.27
C HIS A 136 7.38 12.96 -2.22
N PRO A 137 8.41 13.59 -1.64
CA PRO A 137 9.78 13.05 -1.68
C PRO A 137 9.94 11.68 -1.02
N LEU A 138 9.09 11.33 -0.03
CA LEU A 138 9.08 9.98 0.59
C LEU A 138 8.82 8.84 -0.40
N LEU A 139 8.24 9.11 -1.57
CA LEU A 139 7.97 8.09 -2.58
C LEU A 139 9.17 7.85 -3.51
N ALA A 140 10.22 8.68 -3.41
CA ALA A 140 11.38 8.58 -4.30
C ALA A 140 12.02 7.18 -4.24
N ASP A 141 12.21 6.62 -3.05
CA ASP A 141 12.79 5.29 -2.87
C ASP A 141 11.91 4.18 -3.47
N SER A 142 10.59 4.26 -3.28
CA SER A 142 9.64 3.29 -3.85
C SER A 142 9.66 3.27 -5.38
N VAL A 143 10.03 4.38 -6.04
CA VAL A 143 10.12 4.47 -7.50
C VAL A 143 11.54 4.17 -8.02
N ALA A 144 12.56 4.71 -7.34
CA ALA A 144 13.94 4.68 -7.78
C ALA A 144 14.57 3.28 -7.66
N TYR A 145 14.29 2.51 -6.61
CA TYR A 145 14.76 1.12 -6.49
C TYR A 145 13.86 0.17 -7.27
N VAL A 146 14.46 -0.79 -7.98
CA VAL A 146 13.70 -1.84 -8.64
C VAL A 146 12.91 -2.67 -7.62
N SER A 147 13.49 -2.96 -6.46
CA SER A 147 12.84 -3.66 -5.33
C SER A 147 11.66 -2.87 -4.73
N GLY A 148 11.65 -1.54 -4.90
CA GLY A 148 10.54 -0.63 -4.59
C GLY A 148 9.24 -0.96 -5.35
N ARG A 149 9.32 -1.80 -6.40
CA ARG A 149 8.17 -2.47 -7.06
C ARG A 149 7.17 -3.04 -6.06
N THR A 150 7.67 -3.52 -4.92
CA THR A 150 6.87 -4.01 -3.80
C THR A 150 5.80 -3.00 -3.37
N ASP A 151 6.20 -1.76 -3.09
CA ASP A 151 5.31 -0.72 -2.62
C ASP A 151 4.38 -0.21 -3.72
N LEU A 152 4.88 -0.16 -4.96
CA LEU A 152 4.10 0.30 -6.12
C LEU A 152 2.95 -0.65 -6.45
N LEU A 153 3.22 -1.97 -6.51
CA LEU A 153 2.16 -2.96 -6.73
C LEU A 153 1.22 -3.05 -5.53
N ALA A 154 1.74 -2.98 -4.30
CA ALA A 154 0.91 -2.95 -3.11
C ALA A 154 -0.02 -1.73 -3.09
N GLY A 155 0.51 -0.53 -3.35
CA GLY A 155 -0.24 0.72 -3.44
C GLY A 155 -1.28 0.70 -4.56
N LEU A 156 -0.94 0.14 -5.73
CA LEU A 156 -1.91 -0.06 -6.80
C LEU A 156 -3.07 -0.96 -6.35
N GLY A 157 -2.75 -2.10 -5.73
CA GLY A 157 -3.75 -3.01 -5.17
C GLY A 157 -4.67 -2.34 -4.15
N VAL A 158 -4.10 -1.53 -3.25
CA VAL A 158 -4.85 -0.74 -2.26
C VAL A 158 -5.84 0.20 -2.92
N VAL A 159 -5.38 1.01 -3.89
CA VAL A 159 -6.25 1.97 -4.58
C VAL A 159 -7.32 1.24 -5.40
N VAL A 160 -6.97 0.16 -6.11
CA VAL A 160 -7.93 -0.67 -6.85
C VAL A 160 -8.99 -1.26 -5.91
N ALA A 161 -8.60 -1.80 -4.75
CA ALA A 161 -9.52 -2.32 -3.76
C ALA A 161 -10.47 -1.22 -3.24
N ALA A 162 -9.95 -0.01 -3.02
CA ALA A 162 -10.76 1.14 -2.59
C ALA A 162 -11.75 1.59 -3.69
N VAL A 163 -11.36 1.56 -4.97
CA VAL A 163 -12.26 1.80 -6.11
C VAL A 163 -13.36 0.74 -6.18
N GLY A 164 -12.99 -0.53 -6.01
CA GLY A 164 -13.94 -1.64 -5.95
C GLY A 164 -14.93 -1.48 -4.82
N LEU A 165 -14.44 -1.12 -3.63
CA LEU A 165 -15.27 -0.84 -2.46
C LEU A 165 -16.23 0.28 -2.78
N TRP A 166 -15.74 1.45 -3.20
CA TRP A 166 -16.58 2.60 -3.60
C TRP A 166 -17.69 2.20 -4.59
N ARG A 167 -17.35 1.41 -5.62
CA ARG A 167 -18.31 0.90 -6.61
C ARG A 167 -19.36 0.03 -5.93
N GLN A 168 -18.95 -0.92 -5.11
CA GLN A 168 -19.83 -1.80 -4.35
C GLN A 168 -20.75 -1.01 -3.42
N LEU A 169 -20.24 0.06 -2.79
CA LEU A 169 -21.02 0.91 -1.89
C LEU A 169 -22.14 1.66 -2.61
N ARG A 170 -21.91 2.04 -3.88
CA ARG A 170 -22.88 2.78 -4.70
C ARG A 170 -23.83 1.87 -5.46
N ARG A 171 -23.30 0.83 -6.09
CA ARG A 171 -24.00 -0.14 -6.94
C ARG A 171 -23.48 -1.54 -6.63
N PRO A 172 -24.05 -2.20 -5.58
CA PRO A 172 -23.66 -3.55 -5.21
C PRO A 172 -23.82 -4.52 -6.38
N GLY A 173 -22.83 -5.36 -6.61
CA GLY A 173 -22.87 -6.41 -7.61
C GLY A 173 -21.49 -6.98 -7.93
N TRP A 174 -21.46 -8.04 -8.73
CA TRP A 174 -20.23 -8.77 -9.06
C TRP A 174 -19.05 -7.92 -9.56
N PRO A 175 -19.24 -6.84 -10.35
CA PRO A 175 -18.11 -6.01 -10.74
C PRO A 175 -17.44 -5.28 -9.57
N GLY A 176 -18.19 -4.88 -8.55
CA GLY A 176 -17.60 -4.28 -7.33
C GLY A 176 -16.81 -5.31 -6.55
N VAL A 177 -17.40 -6.49 -6.34
CA VAL A 177 -16.76 -7.65 -5.70
C VAL A 177 -15.45 -8.01 -6.39
N ALA A 178 -15.46 -8.19 -7.71
CA ALA A 178 -14.28 -8.59 -8.48
C ALA A 178 -13.13 -7.58 -8.33
N VAL A 179 -13.43 -6.28 -8.45
CA VAL A 179 -12.41 -5.23 -8.30
C VAL A 179 -11.84 -5.17 -6.88
N VAL A 180 -12.67 -5.37 -5.85
CA VAL A 180 -12.19 -5.48 -4.46
C VAL A 180 -11.23 -6.66 -4.29
N LEU A 181 -11.63 -7.85 -4.74
CA LEU A 181 -10.84 -9.07 -4.56
C LEU A 181 -9.54 -9.03 -5.35
N VAL A 182 -9.56 -8.51 -6.59
CA VAL A 182 -8.35 -8.32 -7.40
C VAL A 182 -7.41 -7.32 -6.73
N GLY A 183 -7.90 -6.16 -6.30
CA GLY A 183 -7.07 -5.17 -5.61
C GLY A 183 -6.46 -5.72 -4.33
N PHE A 184 -7.25 -6.44 -3.53
CA PHE A 184 -6.80 -7.06 -2.29
C PHE A 184 -5.75 -8.15 -2.53
N ALA A 185 -5.95 -9.01 -3.54
CA ALA A 185 -4.98 -10.03 -3.90
C ALA A 185 -3.67 -9.41 -4.40
N VAL A 186 -3.74 -8.40 -5.27
CA VAL A 186 -2.55 -7.67 -5.75
C VAL A 186 -1.81 -7.03 -4.58
N ALA A 187 -2.51 -6.39 -3.64
CA ALA A 187 -1.88 -5.78 -2.48
C ALA A 187 -1.16 -6.83 -1.62
N THR A 188 -1.87 -7.89 -1.26
CA THR A 188 -1.43 -8.93 -0.32
C THR A 188 -0.27 -9.78 -0.87
N PHE A 189 -0.35 -10.19 -2.15
CA PHE A 189 0.71 -10.98 -2.78
C PHE A 189 1.92 -10.14 -3.22
N SER A 190 1.82 -8.81 -3.16
CA SER A 190 2.95 -7.91 -3.37
C SER A 190 3.67 -7.58 -2.07
N LYS A 191 2.92 -7.33 -0.99
CA LYS A 191 3.45 -7.00 0.33
C LYS A 191 2.49 -7.48 1.42
N GLU A 192 3.04 -8.07 2.47
CA GLU A 192 2.30 -8.60 3.61
C GLU A 192 1.40 -7.57 4.30
N SER A 193 1.75 -6.28 4.27
CA SER A 193 0.90 -5.18 4.77
C SER A 193 -0.42 -5.03 4.01
N GLY A 194 -0.56 -5.63 2.82
CA GLY A 194 -1.81 -5.72 2.08
C GLY A 194 -2.93 -6.42 2.86
N LEU A 195 -2.59 -7.37 3.77
CA LEU A 195 -3.54 -8.05 4.64
C LEU A 195 -4.35 -7.08 5.52
N LEU A 196 -3.78 -5.92 5.83
CA LEU A 196 -4.42 -4.89 6.66
C LEU A 196 -5.66 -4.30 6.01
N LEU A 197 -5.83 -4.44 4.70
CA LEU A 197 -7.05 -4.05 4.00
C LEU A 197 -8.27 -4.89 4.40
N LEU A 198 -8.07 -6.09 4.96
CA LEU A 198 -9.16 -6.98 5.36
C LEU A 198 -10.13 -6.30 6.34
N LEU A 199 -9.59 -5.59 7.32
CA LEU A 199 -10.37 -4.90 8.35
C LEU A 199 -11.20 -3.73 7.80
N PRO A 200 -10.64 -2.70 7.16
CA PRO A 200 -11.40 -1.54 6.68
C PRO A 200 -12.34 -1.89 5.53
N VAL A 201 -11.93 -2.78 4.60
CA VAL A 201 -12.78 -3.20 3.49
C VAL A 201 -13.90 -4.10 4.01
N GLY A 202 -13.59 -5.07 4.88
CA GLY A 202 -14.59 -5.92 5.53
C GLY A 202 -15.59 -5.11 6.37
N ALA A 203 -15.10 -4.19 7.20
CA ALA A 203 -15.95 -3.27 7.96
C ALA A 203 -16.82 -2.39 7.05
N GLY A 204 -16.23 -1.84 5.98
CA GLY A 204 -16.93 -1.02 4.99
C GLY A 204 -18.04 -1.75 4.25
N LEU A 205 -17.94 -3.08 4.11
CA LEU A 205 -18.95 -3.96 3.51
C LEU A 205 -20.02 -4.39 4.52
N LEU A 206 -19.62 -4.79 5.73
CA LEU A 206 -20.51 -5.49 6.68
C LEU A 206 -21.18 -4.58 7.73
N LEU A 207 -20.54 -3.48 8.16
CA LEU A 207 -21.04 -2.63 9.25
C LEU A 207 -22.05 -1.57 8.79
N ARG A 208 -23.03 -1.97 7.96
CA ARG A 208 -23.99 -1.05 7.32
C ARG A 208 -25.40 -1.21 7.90
N PRO A 209 -25.86 -0.28 8.75
CA PRO A 209 -27.21 -0.34 9.29
C PRO A 209 -28.26 -0.18 8.17
N GLY A 210 -29.27 -1.05 8.16
CA GLY A 210 -30.53 -0.84 7.40
C GLY A 210 -30.48 -1.06 5.89
N ARG A 211 -29.47 -1.75 5.34
CA ARG A 211 -29.40 -2.07 3.90
C ARG A 211 -29.63 -3.55 3.61
N THR A 212 -30.71 -3.86 2.88
CA THR A 212 -31.01 -5.22 2.37
C THR A 212 -30.49 -5.45 0.95
N ARG A 213 -30.48 -4.41 0.11
CA ARG A 213 -30.03 -4.50 -1.28
C ARG A 213 -28.50 -4.58 -1.37
N GLY A 214 -28.00 -5.69 -1.91
CA GLY A 214 -26.56 -5.94 -2.11
C GLY A 214 -25.89 -6.80 -1.04
N GLN A 215 -26.63 -7.18 0.01
CA GLN A 215 -26.10 -7.90 1.16
C GLN A 215 -25.41 -9.22 0.77
N ARG A 216 -25.99 -9.98 -0.17
CA ARG A 216 -25.36 -11.21 -0.68
C ARG A 216 -24.01 -10.94 -1.33
N SER A 217 -23.90 -9.92 -2.18
CA SER A 217 -22.62 -9.57 -2.82
C SER A 217 -21.59 -9.01 -1.82
N ASP A 218 -22.04 -8.34 -0.76
CA ASP A 218 -21.16 -7.84 0.30
C ASP A 218 -20.60 -9.00 1.13
N TRP A 219 -21.43 -10.00 1.46
CA TRP A 219 -20.98 -11.25 2.09
C TRP A 219 -20.03 -12.06 1.21
N ILE A 220 -20.32 -12.17 -0.09
CA ILE A 220 -19.41 -12.84 -1.04
C ILE A 220 -18.07 -12.12 -1.11
N ALA A 221 -18.06 -10.79 -1.15
CA ALA A 221 -16.81 -10.03 -1.10
C ALA A 221 -16.05 -10.27 0.21
N ALA A 222 -16.73 -10.19 1.36
CA ALA A 222 -16.11 -10.43 2.66
C ALA A 222 -15.53 -11.86 2.77
N ALA A 223 -16.29 -12.88 2.36
CA ALA A 223 -15.82 -14.26 2.29
C ALA A 223 -14.63 -14.41 1.34
N GLY A 224 -14.70 -13.78 0.16
CA GLY A 224 -13.60 -13.77 -0.79
C GLY A 224 -12.32 -13.12 -0.24
N LEU A 225 -12.43 -12.04 0.54
CA LEU A 225 -11.27 -11.43 1.21
C LEU A 225 -10.63 -12.42 2.19
N VAL A 226 -11.43 -13.13 2.99
CA VAL A 226 -10.93 -14.16 3.93
C VAL A 226 -10.26 -15.30 3.16
N VAL A 227 -10.84 -15.76 2.05
CA VAL A 227 -10.26 -16.81 1.21
C VAL A 227 -8.92 -16.37 0.61
N VAL A 228 -8.81 -15.15 0.10
CA VAL A 228 -7.55 -14.61 -0.44
C VAL A 228 -6.49 -14.48 0.66
N ALA A 229 -6.87 -13.97 1.84
CA ALA A 229 -5.96 -13.86 2.98
C ALA A 229 -5.48 -15.23 3.46
N ALA A 230 -6.39 -16.20 3.61
CA ALA A 230 -6.06 -17.57 3.99
C ALA A 230 -5.16 -18.25 2.93
N GLY A 231 -5.44 -18.06 1.64
CA GLY A 231 -4.62 -18.58 0.55
C GLY A 231 -3.21 -18.01 0.56
N TYR A 232 -3.07 -16.70 0.79
CA TYR A 232 -1.75 -16.07 0.97
C TYR A 232 -1.00 -16.63 2.18
N LEU A 233 -1.65 -16.73 3.34
CA LEU A 233 -1.02 -17.24 4.56
C LEU A 233 -0.64 -18.72 4.43
N ALA A 234 -1.46 -19.54 3.77
CA ALA A 234 -1.16 -20.94 3.49
C ALA A 234 0.03 -21.08 2.54
N ALA A 235 0.09 -20.28 1.48
CA ALA A 235 1.22 -20.27 0.56
C ALA A 235 2.50 -19.73 1.23
N ARG A 236 2.39 -18.71 2.08
CA ARG A 236 3.50 -18.21 2.89
C ARG A 236 4.02 -19.30 3.82
N TRP A 237 3.13 -20.00 4.51
CA TRP A 237 3.49 -21.10 5.41
C TRP A 237 4.20 -22.22 4.68
N SER A 238 3.71 -22.64 3.50
CA SER A 238 4.34 -23.74 2.75
C SER A 238 5.74 -23.39 2.23
N VAL A 239 6.02 -22.11 1.97
CA VAL A 239 7.32 -21.64 1.46
C VAL A 239 8.30 -21.30 2.59
N LEU A 240 7.83 -20.63 3.64
CA LEU A 240 8.70 -20.10 4.71
C LEU A 240 8.71 -20.96 5.99
N GLY A 241 7.78 -21.92 6.12
CA GLY A 241 7.63 -22.72 7.34
C GLY A 241 7.08 -21.94 8.55
N GLY A 242 6.60 -20.70 8.37
CA GLY A 242 6.09 -19.85 9.44
C GLY A 242 5.17 -18.73 8.94
N LEU A 243 4.30 -18.24 9.84
CA LEU A 243 3.40 -17.10 9.56
C LEU A 243 4.09 -15.75 9.78
N THR A 244 5.00 -15.69 10.75
CA THR A 244 5.79 -14.51 11.09
C THR A 244 7.25 -14.80 10.75
N GLY A 245 7.85 -13.95 9.92
CA GLY A 245 9.20 -14.20 9.44
C GLY A 245 10.30 -13.64 10.36
N MET A 246 10.00 -12.63 11.18
CA MET A 246 10.99 -12.07 12.12
C MET A 246 10.63 -12.45 13.56
N ARG A 247 11.59 -13.03 14.28
CA ARG A 247 11.59 -12.99 15.74
C ARG A 247 11.85 -11.53 16.12
N LEU A 248 10.89 -10.89 16.79
CA LEU A 248 11.09 -9.55 17.31
C LEU A 248 12.35 -9.56 18.19
N ALA A 249 13.36 -8.81 17.79
CA ALA A 249 14.57 -8.64 18.58
C ALA A 249 14.25 -7.71 19.75
N GLY A 250 14.29 -8.25 20.98
CA GLY A 250 14.03 -7.51 22.21
C GLY A 250 12.73 -7.90 22.91
N THR A 251 12.54 -7.32 24.09
CA THR A 251 11.34 -7.46 24.92
C THR A 251 10.14 -6.73 24.27
N PRO A 252 8.89 -7.11 24.60
CA PRO A 252 7.72 -6.40 24.10
C PRO A 252 7.76 -4.88 24.32
N GLY A 253 8.31 -4.42 25.44
CA GLY A 253 8.45 -2.99 25.73
C GLY A 253 9.45 -2.27 24.82
N GLU A 254 10.53 -2.94 24.43
CA GLU A 254 11.53 -2.40 23.49
C GLU A 254 10.96 -2.33 22.07
N VAL A 255 10.19 -3.33 21.66
CA VAL A 255 9.48 -3.31 20.37
C VAL A 255 8.47 -2.17 20.32
N VAL A 256 7.68 -1.97 21.38
CA VAL A 256 6.71 -0.87 21.47
C VAL A 256 7.41 0.49 21.47
N GLY A 257 8.50 0.65 22.23
CA GLY A 257 9.28 1.89 22.26
C GLY A 257 9.84 2.24 20.89
N LEU A 258 10.52 1.27 20.24
CA LEU A 258 11.04 1.44 18.87
C LEU A 258 9.92 1.77 17.88
N THR A 259 8.80 1.06 17.98
CA THR A 259 7.62 1.27 17.13
C THR A 259 7.11 2.70 17.21
N LEU A 260 6.93 3.23 18.41
CA LEU A 260 6.42 4.59 18.62
C LEU A 260 7.39 5.65 18.12
N ASN A 261 8.70 5.46 18.34
CA ASN A 261 9.73 6.37 17.87
C ASN A 261 9.80 6.41 16.34
N GLU A 262 9.87 5.24 15.70
CA GLU A 262 9.94 5.15 14.23
C GLU A 262 8.66 5.65 13.57
N PHE A 263 7.50 5.37 14.18
CA PHE A 263 6.22 5.91 13.72
C PHE A 263 6.21 7.44 13.77
N GLY A 264 6.58 8.02 14.92
CA GLY A 264 6.66 9.45 15.10
C GLY A 264 7.65 10.12 14.13
N ARG A 265 8.79 9.47 13.89
CA ARG A 265 9.81 9.94 12.96
C ARG A 265 9.30 9.92 11.51
N GLY A 266 8.60 8.86 11.14
CA GLY A 266 7.90 8.74 9.86
C GLY A 266 6.88 9.87 9.66
N LEU A 267 6.07 10.19 10.68
CA LEU A 267 5.11 11.29 10.62
C LEU A 267 5.80 12.65 10.43
N VAL A 268 6.86 12.93 11.18
CA VAL A 268 7.60 14.19 11.05
C VAL A 268 8.20 14.31 9.65
N ARG A 269 8.76 13.24 9.09
CA ARG A 269 9.27 13.23 7.70
C ARG A 269 8.19 13.32 6.65
N PHE A 270 7.01 12.80 6.93
CA PHE A 270 5.86 12.99 6.07
C PHE A 270 5.47 14.48 6.02
N MET A 271 5.50 15.20 7.14
CA MET A 271 5.20 16.63 7.15
C MET A 271 6.35 17.51 6.64
N PHE A 272 7.58 17.11 6.91
CA PHE A 272 8.80 17.83 6.58
C PHE A 272 9.78 16.91 5.84
N PRO A 273 9.55 16.63 4.54
CA PRO A 273 10.30 15.63 3.79
C PRO A 273 11.67 16.12 3.30
N PHE A 274 12.40 16.86 4.15
CA PHE A 274 13.70 17.44 3.82
C PHE A 274 14.83 16.63 4.45
N GLY A 275 15.98 16.53 3.76
CA GLY A 275 17.19 15.89 4.30
C GLY A 275 17.07 14.38 4.49
N GLN A 276 16.24 13.71 3.69
CA GLN A 276 16.09 12.26 3.76
C GLN A 276 17.43 11.57 3.48
N ARG A 277 17.81 10.68 4.39
CA ARG A 277 19.01 9.85 4.25
C ARG A 277 18.57 8.42 4.04
N LEU A 278 19.30 7.78 3.14
CA LEU A 278 19.09 6.41 2.72
C LEU A 278 19.38 5.40 3.84
N PHE A 279 20.47 5.64 4.56
CA PHE A 279 20.76 4.97 5.82
C PHE A 279 20.69 5.99 6.94
N GLU A 280 19.81 5.70 7.89
CA GLU A 280 19.85 6.34 9.18
C GLU A 280 20.19 5.32 10.23
N TRP A 281 21.21 5.64 11.02
CA TRP A 281 21.55 4.83 12.15
C TRP A 281 20.37 4.82 13.12
N ARG A 282 19.71 3.67 13.19
CA ARG A 282 18.69 3.40 14.20
C ARG A 282 19.47 3.05 15.45
N GLY A 283 19.21 3.77 16.55
CA GLY A 283 19.82 3.45 17.84
C GLY A 283 19.52 2.00 18.26
N ALA A 284 20.18 1.54 19.31
CA ALA A 284 19.88 0.22 19.88
C ALA A 284 18.38 0.10 20.17
N VAL A 285 17.80 -1.08 19.91
CA VAL A 285 16.39 -1.38 20.26
C VAL A 285 16.22 -1.06 21.75
N SER A 286 15.31 -0.15 22.06
CA SER A 286 15.16 0.41 23.39
C SER A 286 13.71 0.72 23.69
N SER A 287 13.30 0.54 24.94
CA SER A 287 12.02 1.00 25.45
C SER A 287 11.97 2.53 25.66
N ARG A 288 13.10 3.23 25.51
CA ARG A 288 13.16 4.69 25.68
C ARG A 288 12.46 5.40 24.52
N LEU A 289 11.50 6.23 24.88
CA LEU A 289 10.79 7.10 23.95
C LEU A 289 11.65 8.34 23.63
N ASP A 290 11.81 8.64 22.34
CA ASP A 290 12.53 9.83 21.88
C ASP A 290 11.56 11.00 21.60
N ALA A 291 12.08 12.16 21.21
CA ALA A 291 11.24 13.32 20.91
C ALA A 291 10.23 13.06 19.77
N TYR A 292 10.51 12.11 18.86
CA TYR A 292 9.60 11.79 17.77
C TYR A 292 8.37 11.03 18.26
N SER A 293 8.44 10.26 19.35
CA SER A 293 7.29 9.57 19.92
C SER A 293 6.13 10.52 20.27
N VAL A 294 6.41 11.79 20.55
CA VAL A 294 5.39 12.81 20.79
C VAL A 294 4.49 12.96 19.55
N ALA A 295 5.05 12.99 18.35
CA ALA A 295 4.27 13.05 17.11
C ALA A 295 3.37 11.82 16.95
N ALA A 296 3.88 10.64 17.31
CA ALA A 296 3.10 9.40 17.34
C ALA A 296 1.90 9.50 18.29
N PHE A 297 2.10 9.94 19.53
CA PHE A 297 1.00 10.11 20.49
C PHE A 297 -0.02 11.16 20.05
N VAL A 298 0.44 12.32 19.56
CA VAL A 298 -0.45 13.38 19.06
C VAL A 298 -1.33 12.84 17.93
N PHE A 299 -0.75 12.10 16.99
CA PHE A 299 -1.50 11.47 15.90
C PHE A 299 -2.48 10.42 16.41
N MET A 300 -2.06 9.53 17.32
CA MET A 300 -2.93 8.49 17.88
C MET A 300 -4.11 9.05 18.70
N LEU A 301 -3.92 10.18 19.38
CA LEU A 301 -4.94 10.80 20.24
C LEU A 301 -5.86 11.77 19.50
N LEU A 302 -5.46 12.27 18.32
CA LEU A 302 -6.25 13.20 17.51
C LEU A 302 -7.70 12.71 17.24
N PRO A 303 -7.94 11.43 16.91
CA PRO A 303 -9.30 10.92 16.69
C PRO A 303 -10.17 11.00 17.94
N ALA A 304 -9.64 10.70 19.12
CA ALA A 304 -10.39 10.75 20.38
C ALA A 304 -10.86 12.19 20.68
N VAL A 305 -10.02 13.17 20.37
CA VAL A 305 -10.34 14.60 20.47
C VAL A 305 -11.38 14.99 19.41
N LEU A 306 -11.17 14.64 18.15
CA LEU A 306 -12.05 15.03 17.04
C LEU A 306 -13.45 14.40 17.14
N VAL A 307 -13.57 13.18 17.65
CA VAL A 307 -14.85 12.48 17.86
C VAL A 307 -15.69 13.15 18.94
N ARG A 308 -15.06 13.73 19.96
CA ARG A 308 -15.75 14.51 20.99
C ARG A 308 -16.47 15.73 20.41
N PHE A 309 -15.97 16.27 19.29
CA PHE A 309 -16.58 17.43 18.63
C PHE A 309 -17.50 17.07 17.44
N ARG A 310 -17.23 15.97 16.71
CA ARG A 310 -18.03 15.50 15.57
C ARG A 310 -17.91 13.98 15.41
N PRO A 311 -18.81 13.15 16.01
CA PRO A 311 -18.77 11.70 15.84
C PRO A 311 -19.15 11.30 14.42
N ARG A 312 -18.15 11.18 13.54
CA ARG A 312 -18.30 10.64 12.20
C ARG A 312 -17.55 9.32 12.16
N VAL A 313 -18.29 8.21 12.17
CA VAL A 313 -17.74 6.84 12.09
C VAL A 313 -16.74 6.73 10.93
N THR A 314 -16.99 7.40 9.81
CA THR A 314 -16.07 7.44 8.66
C THR A 314 -14.70 8.05 8.96
N LEU A 315 -14.64 9.09 9.80
CA LEU A 315 -13.37 9.69 10.24
C LEU A 315 -12.62 8.72 11.14
N LEU A 316 -13.29 8.08 12.10
CA LEU A 316 -12.72 7.05 12.95
C LEU A 316 -12.18 5.86 12.14
N THR A 317 -12.93 5.39 11.14
CA THR A 317 -12.48 4.30 10.27
C THR A 317 -11.28 4.70 9.41
N ALA A 318 -11.25 5.92 8.86
CA ALA A 318 -10.10 6.43 8.09
C ALA A 318 -8.86 6.63 8.97
N TRP A 319 -9.04 7.07 10.22
CA TRP A 319 -7.96 7.21 11.18
C TRP A 319 -7.43 5.86 11.69
N ALA A 320 -8.32 4.91 11.99
CA ALA A 320 -7.94 3.53 12.29
C ALA A 320 -7.18 2.90 11.11
N TRP A 321 -7.56 3.24 9.88
CA TRP A 321 -6.87 2.79 8.67
C TRP A 321 -5.44 3.34 8.59
N ALA A 322 -5.25 4.64 8.84
CA ALA A 322 -3.91 5.23 8.89
C ALA A 322 -3.05 4.60 10.00
N LEU A 323 -3.60 4.45 11.22
CA LEU A 323 -2.90 3.83 12.34
C LEU A 323 -2.49 2.39 12.03
N LEU A 324 -3.38 1.57 11.45
CA LEU A 324 -3.08 0.19 11.09
C LEU A 324 -1.95 0.09 10.05
N PHE A 325 -1.96 0.93 9.01
CA PHE A 325 -0.91 0.91 7.97
C PHE A 325 0.43 1.51 8.44
N LEU A 326 0.42 2.21 9.56
CA LEU A 326 1.59 2.87 10.13
C LEU A 326 2.17 2.12 11.34
N LEU A 327 1.55 1.01 11.77
CA LEU A 327 2.20 0.06 12.66
C LEU A 327 3.40 -0.56 11.91
N PRO A 328 4.57 -0.68 12.56
CA PRO A 328 5.69 -1.40 11.98
C PRO A 328 5.36 -2.89 11.94
N PHE A 329 5.56 -3.51 10.76
CA PHE A 329 5.41 -4.93 10.50
C PHE A 329 6.77 -5.56 10.19
#